data_AF-A0A5E4KKX2-F1
#
_entry.id   AF-A0A5E4KKX2-F1
#
_cell.length_a   1.000
_cell.length_b   1.000
_cell.length_c   1.000
_cell.angle_alpha   90.00
_cell.angle_beta   90.00
_cell.angle_gamma   90.00
#
_symmetry.space_group_name_H-M   'P 1'
#
loop_
_entity.id
_entity.type
_entity.pdbx_description
1 polymer ?
#
loop_
_entity_poly.entity_id
_entity_poly.type
_entity_poly.pdbx_seq_one_letter_code
_entity_poly.pdbx_strand_id
1 'polypeptide(L)'
;MSIKYFKQIMVSGVLFLVIAQVINTVSAIFTMSYYTNPEYFGLWSKLMMPSNGPPGSEYFLASITINLVTGIIFAGAYSFVKQSIPGKGIVKGIYYGVLLFLISGVPFTLTIYLLFSVPVLLLLNWTVSNMVVYLIGGAILAKIIA
;
A
#
# COMPACT_ATOMS: atom_id res chain seq x y z
N MET A 1 23.81 -11.88 -1.97
CA MET A 1 22.51 -12.25 -1.36
C MET A 1 22.27 -13.73 -1.63
N SER A 2 21.97 -14.55 -0.63
CA SER A 2 21.75 -16.00 -0.86
C SER A 2 20.39 -16.27 -1.52
N ILE A 3 20.26 -17.41 -2.20
CA ILE A 3 19.01 -17.88 -2.82
C ILE A 3 17.85 -17.91 -1.79
N LYS A 4 18.16 -18.21 -0.52
CA LYS A 4 17.18 -18.20 0.58
C LYS A 4 16.58 -16.82 0.80
N TYR A 5 17.42 -15.77 0.85
CA TYR A 5 16.95 -14.39 1.06
C TYR A 5 16.11 -13.88 -0.10
N PHE A 6 16.52 -14.21 -1.33
CA PHE A 6 15.74 -13.85 -2.52
C PHE A 6 14.34 -14.47 -2.46
N LYS A 7 14.22 -15.76 -2.14
CA LYS A 7 12.92 -16.43 -1.97
C LYS A 7 12.07 -15.78 -0.88
N GLN A 8 12.67 -15.42 0.26
CA GLN A 8 11.96 -14.74 1.36
C GLN A 8 11.38 -13.39 0.94
N ILE A 9 12.13 -12.60 0.15
CA ILE A 9 11.67 -11.32 -0.42
C ILE A 9 10.48 -11.55 -1.37
N MET A 10 10.57 -12.53 -2.27
CA MET A 10 9.49 -12.82 -3.22
C MET A 10 8.19 -13.26 -2.52
N VAL A 11 8.29 -14.19 -1.56
CA VAL A 11 7.14 -14.63 -0.75
C VAL A 11 6.53 -13.46 0.02
N SER A 12 7.38 -12.60 0.57
CA SER A 12 6.96 -11.40 1.29
C SER A 12 6.19 -10.43 0.41
N GLY A 13 6.64 -10.22 -0.84
CA GLY A 13 5.93 -9.40 -1.82
C GLY A 13 4.53 -9.92 -2.15
N VAL A 14 4.39 -11.23 -2.32
CA VAL A 14 3.07 -11.86 -2.57
C VAL A 14 2.14 -11.69 -1.37
N LEU A 15 2.63 -11.89 -0.13
CA LEU A 15 1.80 -11.72 1.06
C LEU A 15 1.41 -10.25 1.27
N PHE A 16 2.32 -9.32 1.02
CA PHE A 16 2.01 -7.89 1.04
C PHE A 16 0.92 -7.54 0.04
N LEU A 17 1.02 -8.04 -1.20
CA LEU A 17 0.00 -7.88 -2.23
C LEU A 17 -1.38 -8.35 -1.74
N VAL A 18 -1.47 -9.55 -1.15
CA VAL A 18 -2.75 -10.09 -0.68
C VAL A 18 -3.38 -9.17 0.36
N ILE A 19 -2.59 -8.68 1.31
CA ILE A 19 -3.07 -7.79 2.37
C ILE A 19 -3.49 -6.45 1.82
N ALA A 20 -2.67 -5.85 0.95
CA ALA A 20 -3.00 -4.61 0.29
C ALA A 20 -4.32 -4.74 -0.48
N GLN A 21 -4.53 -5.85 -1.20
CA GLN A 21 -5.78 -6.07 -1.93
C GLN A 21 -6.99 -6.22 -1.00
N VAL A 22 -6.87 -6.97 0.09
CA VAL A 22 -7.97 -7.12 1.06
C VAL A 22 -8.32 -5.76 1.68
N ILE A 23 -7.34 -5.03 2.19
CA ILE A 23 -7.59 -3.74 2.86
C ILE A 23 -8.11 -2.69 1.87
N ASN A 24 -7.54 -2.60 0.67
CA ASN A 24 -7.99 -1.64 -0.34
C ASN A 24 -9.40 -1.97 -0.86
N THR A 25 -9.74 -3.26 -1.01
CA THR A 25 -11.10 -3.66 -1.40
C THR A 25 -12.11 -3.26 -0.33
N VAL A 26 -11.80 -3.51 0.95
CA VAL A 26 -12.66 -3.09 2.07
C VAL A 26 -12.79 -1.57 2.09
N SER A 27 -11.69 -0.82 1.96
CA SER A 27 -11.69 0.64 1.88
C SER A 27 -12.57 1.15 0.73
N ALA A 28 -12.48 0.54 -0.46
CA ALA A 28 -13.25 0.90 -1.64
C ALA A 28 -14.76 0.73 -1.43
N ILE A 29 -15.19 -0.31 -0.70
CA ILE A 29 -16.62 -0.51 -0.37
C ILE A 29 -17.17 0.69 0.42
N PHE A 30 -16.42 1.17 1.42
CA PHE A 30 -16.84 2.31 2.25
C PHE A 30 -16.75 3.66 1.53
N THR A 31 -16.01 3.73 0.44
CA THR A 31 -15.73 4.99 -0.28
C THR A 31 -16.32 5.02 -1.69
N MET A 32 -17.14 4.03 -2.05
CA MET A 32 -17.70 3.86 -3.39
C MET A 32 -18.45 5.10 -3.90
N SER A 33 -19.14 5.82 -3.01
CA SER A 33 -19.87 7.03 -3.35
C SER A 33 -18.99 8.12 -3.96
N TYR A 34 -17.73 8.22 -3.56
CA TYR A 34 -16.78 9.17 -4.15
C TYR A 34 -16.34 8.78 -5.57
N TYR A 35 -16.28 7.47 -5.84
CA TYR A 35 -15.91 6.96 -7.17
C TYR A 35 -17.05 7.03 -8.18
N THR A 36 -18.30 7.10 -7.71
CA THR A 36 -19.49 7.19 -8.57
C THR A 36 -20.07 8.60 -8.68
N ASN A 37 -19.56 9.58 -7.91
CA ASN A 37 -20.02 10.96 -8.00
C ASN A 37 -19.42 11.65 -9.26
N PRO A 38 -20.25 12.15 -10.19
CA PRO A 38 -19.79 12.82 -11.40
C PRO A 38 -18.87 14.03 -11.16
N GLU A 39 -18.99 14.69 -10.01
CA GLU A 39 -18.13 15.81 -9.60
C GLU A 39 -16.64 15.42 -9.57
N TYR A 40 -16.33 14.15 -9.27
CA TYR A 40 -14.96 13.68 -9.07
C TYR A 40 -14.38 12.93 -10.28
N PHE A 41 -15.13 12.75 -11.37
CA PHE A 41 -14.66 11.96 -12.52
C PHE A 41 -13.39 12.54 -13.17
N GLY A 42 -13.17 13.86 -13.06
CA GLY A 42 -11.95 14.52 -13.54
C GLY A 42 -10.70 14.25 -12.70
N LEU A 43 -10.83 13.67 -11.50
CA LEU A 43 -9.70 13.40 -10.60
C LEU A 43 -8.99 12.09 -10.90
N TRP A 44 -9.68 11.13 -11.53
CA TRP A 44 -9.18 9.79 -11.72
C TRP A 44 -8.29 9.69 -12.95
N SER A 45 -7.22 8.90 -12.86
CA SER A 45 -6.38 8.64 -14.03
C SER A 45 -7.18 7.90 -15.10
N LYS A 46 -6.83 8.10 -16.38
CA LYS A 46 -7.42 7.33 -17.49
C LYS A 46 -7.18 5.82 -17.38
N LEU A 47 -6.14 5.41 -16.64
CA LEU A 47 -5.91 4.01 -16.33
C LEU A 47 -6.98 3.47 -15.37
N MET A 48 -7.36 4.26 -14.37
CA MET A 48 -8.38 3.88 -13.38
C MET A 48 -9.80 4.00 -13.93
N MET A 49 -10.12 5.11 -14.59
CA MET A 49 -11.43 5.36 -15.19
C MET A 49 -11.23 5.90 -16.61
N PRO A 50 -11.13 5.02 -17.63
CA PRO A 50 -11.01 5.46 -19.03
C PRO A 50 -12.29 6.13 -19.54
N SER A 51 -13.43 5.81 -18.93
CA SER A 51 -14.74 6.41 -19.15
C SER A 51 -15.48 6.54 -17.83
N ASN A 52 -16.54 7.36 -17.78
CA ASN A 52 -17.43 7.45 -16.63
C ASN A 52 -18.00 6.06 -16.29
N GLY A 53 -17.60 5.49 -15.16
CA GLY A 53 -17.99 4.13 -14.79
C GLY A 53 -16.96 3.43 -13.88
N PRO A 54 -17.22 2.16 -13.55
CA PRO A 54 -16.31 1.38 -12.71
C PRO A 54 -14.95 1.17 -13.39
N PRO A 55 -13.87 0.98 -12.62
CA PRO A 55 -12.57 0.63 -13.18
C PRO A 55 -12.61 -0.66 -14.01
N GLY A 56 -11.94 -0.64 -15.16
CA GLY A 56 -11.78 -1.81 -16.02
C GLY A 56 -10.85 -2.88 -15.41
N SER A 57 -10.83 -4.06 -16.04
CA SER A 57 -9.93 -5.16 -15.65
C SER A 57 -8.44 -4.78 -15.73
N GLU A 58 -8.10 -3.84 -16.62
CA GLU A 58 -6.73 -3.35 -16.83
C GLU A 58 -6.22 -2.64 -15.57
N TYR A 59 -7.06 -1.82 -14.94
CA TYR A 59 -6.73 -1.17 -13.67
C TYR A 59 -6.50 -2.20 -12.57
N PHE A 60 -7.36 -3.22 -12.49
CA PHE A 60 -7.23 -4.28 -11.49
C PHE A 60 -5.89 -5.02 -11.63
N LEU A 61 -5.52 -5.43 -12.85
CA LEU A 61 -4.23 -6.08 -13.12
C LEU A 61 -3.04 -5.16 -12.83
N ALA A 62 -3.14 -3.88 -13.18
CA ALA A 62 -2.12 -2.89 -12.86
C ALA A 62 -1.96 -2.75 -11.34
N SER A 63 -3.06 -2.68 -10.59
CA SER A 63 -3.05 -2.57 -9.12
C SER A 63 -2.38 -3.78 -8.47
N ILE A 64 -2.63 -5.00 -8.97
CA ILE A 64 -1.97 -6.23 -8.50
C ILE A 64 -0.47 -6.14 -8.76
N THR A 65 -0.08 -5.77 -9.97
CA THR A 65 1.33 -5.69 -10.37
C THR A 65 2.08 -4.66 -9.53
N ILE A 66 1.51 -3.47 -9.38
CA ILE A 66 2.11 -2.39 -8.57
C ILE A 66 2.23 -2.82 -7.11
N ASN A 67 1.18 -3.42 -6.52
CA ASN A 67 1.24 -3.87 -5.13
C ASN A 67 2.26 -4.99 -4.90
N LEU A 68 2.42 -5.91 -5.87
CA LEU A 68 3.45 -6.94 -5.80
C LEU A 68 4.86 -6.32 -5.83
N VAL A 69 5.12 -5.41 -6.78
CA VAL A 69 6.40 -4.72 -6.91
C VAL A 69 6.71 -3.90 -5.65
N THR A 70 5.74 -3.13 -5.15
CA THR A 70 5.87 -2.37 -3.90
C THR A 70 6.21 -3.29 -2.72
N GLY A 71 5.52 -4.43 -2.60
CA GLY A 71 5.81 -5.41 -1.55
C GLY A 71 7.23 -5.99 -1.63
N ILE A 72 7.71 -6.29 -2.84
CA ILE A 72 9.10 -6.74 -3.07
C ILE A 72 10.10 -5.65 -2.67
N ILE A 73 9.83 -4.39 -3.06
CA ILE A 73 10.69 -3.25 -2.71
C ILE A 73 10.76 -3.07 -1.19
N PHE A 74 9.62 -3.08 -0.49
CA PHE A 74 9.60 -2.95 0.97
C PHE A 74 10.24 -4.14 1.68
N ALA A 75 10.05 -5.36 1.19
CA ALA A 75 10.75 -6.53 1.71
C ALA A 75 12.27 -6.41 1.52
N GLY A 76 12.71 -5.94 0.35
CA GLY A 76 14.10 -5.64 0.06
C GLY A 76 14.67 -4.58 1.00
N ALA A 77 14.00 -3.44 1.12
CA ALA A 77 14.39 -2.36 2.01
C ALA A 77 14.48 -2.83 3.48
N TYR A 78 13.50 -3.59 3.97
CA TYR A 78 13.54 -4.20 5.29
C TYR A 78 14.80 -5.06 5.48
N SER A 79 15.17 -5.87 4.48
CA SER A 79 16.36 -6.72 4.57
C SER A 79 17.68 -5.94 4.78
N PHE A 80 17.75 -4.71 4.28
CA PHE A 80 18.91 -3.83 4.48
C PHE A 80 18.87 -3.11 5.83
N VAL A 81 17.71 -2.60 6.23
CA VAL A 81 17.61 -1.75 7.43
C VAL A 81 17.29 -2.53 8.70
N LYS A 82 16.94 -3.83 8.62
CA LYS A 82 16.46 -4.61 9.77
C LYS A 82 17.40 -4.59 10.97
N GLN A 83 18.71 -4.46 10.81
CA GLN A 83 19.61 -4.40 11.96
C GLN A 83 19.43 -3.13 12.79
N SER A 84 18.99 -2.04 12.16
CA SER A 84 18.75 -0.73 12.78
C SER A 84 17.34 -0.56 13.35
N ILE A 85 16.40 -1.45 13.01
CA ILE A 85 15.02 -1.37 13.51
C ILE A 85 14.94 -1.93 14.93
N PRO A 86 14.40 -1.16 15.90
CA PRO A 86 14.29 -1.60 17.29
C PRO A 86 13.29 -2.76 17.47
N GLY A 87 13.44 -3.48 18.57
CA GLY A 87 12.57 -4.59 18.93
C GLY A 87 12.96 -5.94 18.29
N LYS A 88 12.10 -6.94 18.48
CA LYS A 88 12.29 -8.33 18.01
C LYS A 88 10.97 -8.86 17.42
N GLY A 89 11.07 -9.86 16.55
CA GLY A 89 9.90 -10.53 15.96
C GLY A 89 8.91 -9.55 15.32
N ILE A 90 7.62 -9.72 15.63
CA ILE A 90 6.53 -8.91 15.07
C ILE A 90 6.66 -7.42 15.43
N VAL A 91 7.07 -7.10 16.67
CA VAL A 91 7.21 -5.71 17.14
C VAL A 91 8.20 -4.94 16.25
N LYS A 92 9.27 -5.60 15.83
CA LYS A 92 10.24 -5.04 14.88
C LYS A 92 9.61 -4.69 13.54
N GLY A 93 8.73 -5.57 13.05
CA GLY A 93 7.96 -5.33 11.84
C GLY A 93 6.97 -4.18 11.96
N ILE A 94 6.31 -4.03 13.11
CA ILE A 94 5.42 -2.90 13.39
C ILE A 94 6.21 -1.58 13.34
N TYR A 95 7.39 -1.50 13.98
CA TYR A 95 8.25 -0.31 13.88
C TYR A 95 8.63 0.01 12.43
N TYR A 96 8.95 -1.01 11.64
CA TYR A 96 9.22 -0.81 10.22
C TYR A 96 7.99 -0.32 9.45
N GLY A 97 6.81 -0.86 9.74
CA GLY A 97 5.55 -0.40 9.16
C GLY A 97 5.22 1.05 9.50
N VAL A 98 5.45 1.46 10.75
CA VAL A 98 5.33 2.87 11.17
C VAL A 98 6.30 3.75 10.38
N LEU A 99 7.55 3.33 10.22
CA LEU A 99 8.52 4.07 9.42
C LEU A 99 8.06 4.21 7.96
N LEU A 100 7.60 3.14 7.32
CA LEU A 100 7.04 3.19 5.97
C LEU A 100 5.86 4.17 5.89
N PHE A 101 4.96 4.13 6.86
CA PHE A 101 3.85 5.07 6.92
C PHE A 101 4.32 6.52 7.04
N LEU A 102 5.30 6.81 7.89
CA LEU A 102 5.81 8.17 8.08
C LEU A 102 6.61 8.69 6.88
N ILE A 103 7.37 7.85 6.19
CA ILE A 103 8.23 8.29 5.07
C ILE A 103 7.54 8.21 3.70
N SER A 104 6.50 7.39 3.56
CA SER A 104 5.80 7.19 2.29
C SER A 104 4.32 7.55 2.40
N GLY A 105 3.62 7.05 3.41
CA GLY A 105 2.17 7.30 3.57
C GLY A 105 1.84 8.77 3.81
N VAL A 106 2.43 9.39 4.84
CA VAL A 106 2.17 10.78 5.19
C VAL A 106 2.58 11.74 4.06
N PRO A 107 3.78 11.66 3.46
CA PRO A 107 4.15 12.53 2.35
C PRO A 107 3.25 12.35 1.13
N PHE A 108 2.84 11.12 0.81
CA PHE A 108 1.89 10.87 -0.27
C PHE A 108 0.55 11.57 -0.01
N THR A 109 -0.03 11.40 1.18
CA THR A 109 -1.29 12.04 1.57
C THR A 109 -1.21 13.56 1.45
N LEU A 110 -0.15 14.17 1.99
CA LEU A 110 0.04 15.63 1.94
C LEU A 110 0.24 16.12 0.51
N THR A 111 0.97 15.36 -0.32
CA THR A 111 1.15 15.68 -1.74
C THR A 111 -0.20 15.65 -2.47
N ILE A 112 -1.03 14.63 -2.22
CA ILE A 112 -2.35 14.54 -2.84
C ILE A 112 -3.24 15.71 -2.39
N TYR A 113 -3.24 16.05 -1.10
CA TYR A 113 -4.00 17.18 -0.56
C TYR A 113 -3.63 18.52 -1.22
N LEU A 114 -2.35 18.73 -1.52
CA LEU A 114 -1.86 19.97 -2.13
C LEU A 114 -2.11 20.03 -3.64
N LEU A 115 -2.02 18.90 -4.33
CA LEU A 115 -2.04 18.86 -5.80
C LEU A 115 -3.42 18.57 -6.39
N PHE A 116 -4.30 17.89 -5.66
CA PHE A 116 -5.58 17.41 -6.17
C PHE A 116 -6.72 17.81 -5.24
N SER A 117 -7.86 18.17 -5.82
CA SER A 117 -9.09 18.50 -5.07
C SER A 117 -9.82 17.22 -4.63
N VAL A 118 -9.13 16.34 -3.93
CA VAL A 118 -9.70 15.09 -3.43
C VAL A 118 -10.51 15.38 -2.15
N PRO A 119 -11.73 14.82 -2.00
CA PRO A 119 -12.50 14.97 -0.78
C PRO A 119 -11.70 14.54 0.46
N VAL A 120 -11.66 15.40 1.49
CA VAL A 120 -10.83 15.18 2.69
C VAL A 120 -11.14 13.84 3.37
N LEU A 121 -12.42 13.45 3.44
CA LEU A 121 -12.84 12.18 4.02
C LEU A 121 -12.33 10.96 3.23
N LEU A 122 -12.27 11.06 1.89
CA LEU A 122 -11.68 10.01 1.06
C LEU A 122 -10.18 9.89 1.30
N LEU A 123 -9.49 11.04 1.36
CA LEU A 123 -8.06 11.08 1.62
C LEU A 123 -7.70 10.52 3.00
N LEU A 124 -8.51 10.83 4.03
CA LEU A 124 -8.36 10.25 5.37
C LEU A 124 -8.56 8.72 5.34
N ASN A 125 -9.56 8.23 4.61
CA ASN A 125 -9.79 6.79 4.47
C ASN A 125 -8.59 6.08 3.82
N TRP A 126 -8.04 6.64 2.72
CA TRP A 126 -6.82 6.10 2.11
C TRP A 126 -5.63 6.14 3.05
N THR A 127 -5.49 7.21 3.82
CA THR A 127 -4.38 7.37 4.78
C THR A 127 -4.43 6.29 5.86
N VAL A 128 -5.61 6.05 6.45
CA VAL A 128 -5.81 5.00 7.46
C VAL A 128 -5.59 3.62 6.84
N SER A 129 -6.12 3.38 5.65
CA SER A 129 -5.96 2.11 4.94
C SER A 129 -4.47 1.82 4.65
N ASN A 130 -3.72 2.80 4.16
CA ASN A 130 -2.28 2.68 3.93
C ASN A 130 -1.51 2.44 5.24
N MET A 131 -1.88 3.12 6.32
CA MET A 131 -1.28 2.86 7.63
C MET A 131 -1.47 1.39 8.03
N VAL A 132 -2.70 0.86 7.92
CA VAL A 132 -3.00 -0.54 8.23
C VAL A 132 -2.21 -1.49 7.35
N VAL A 133 -2.15 -1.25 6.03
CA VAL A 133 -1.35 -2.05 5.09
C VAL A 133 0.12 -2.07 5.49
N TYR A 134 0.71 -0.92 5.83
CA TYR A 134 2.12 -0.86 6.21
C TYR A 134 2.42 -1.52 7.55
N LEU A 135 1.53 -1.39 8.54
CA LEU A 135 1.70 -2.04 9.85
C LEU A 135 1.64 -3.57 9.73
N ILE A 136 0.61 -4.10 9.05
CA ILE A 136 0.44 -5.54 8.87
C ILE A 136 1.53 -6.08 7.93
N GLY A 137 1.82 -5.36 6.84
CA GLY A 137 2.90 -5.68 5.92
C GLY A 137 4.23 -5.79 6.65
N GLY A 138 4.61 -4.75 7.40
CA GLY A 138 5.84 -4.74 8.20
C GLY A 138 5.94 -5.91 9.18
N ALA A 139 4.86 -6.22 9.90
CA ALA A 139 4.79 -7.38 10.80
C ALA A 139 5.13 -8.71 10.10
N ILE A 140 4.62 -8.91 8.88
CA ILE A 140 4.87 -10.11 8.08
C ILE A 140 6.28 -10.15 7.53
N LEU A 141 6.79 -9.02 7.03
CA LEU A 141 8.17 -8.91 6.57
C LEU A 141 9.13 -9.33 7.69
N ALA A 142 8.91 -8.84 8.91
CA ALA A 142 9.71 -9.23 10.06
C ALA A 142 9.58 -10.72 10.37
N LYS A 143 8.40 -11.31 10.32
CA LYS A 143 8.23 -12.76 10.57
C LYS A 143 9.00 -13.64 9.57
N ILE A 144 9.15 -13.20 8.33
CA ILE A 144 9.75 -14.00 7.25
C ILE A 144 11.25 -13.74 7.11
N ILE A 145 11.67 -12.48 7.25
CA ILE A 145 13.02 -12.02 6.90
C ILE A 145 13.89 -11.79 8.15
N ALA A 146 13.31 -11.53 9.33
CA ALA A 146 14.08 -11.15 10.53
C ALA A 146 15.11 -12.22 10.89
#